data_AF-A0A2W2DL24-F1
#
_entry.id   AF-A0A2W2DL24-F1
#
_cell.length_a   1.000
_cell.length_b   1.000
_cell.length_c   1.000
_cell.angle_alpha   90.00
_cell.angle_beta   90.00
_cell.angle_gamma   90.00
#
_symmetry.space_group_name_H-M   'P 1'
#
loop_
_entity.id
_entity.type
_entity.pdbx_description
1 polymer ?
#
loop_
_entity_poly.entity_id
_entity_poly.type
_entity_poly.pdbx_seq_one_letter_code
_entity_poly.pdbx_strand_id
1 'polypeptide(L)' 'MARSPERRYCTKWDPDPGIGPDHRDRLTCQTCLRVGEAGDANHSPPPPRARPASKPLPAALAAAARARDAAILGERED' A
#
# COMPACT_ATOMS: atom_id res chain seq x y z
N MET A 1 -15.37 10.99 19.64
CA MET A 1 -15.70 10.00 18.58
C MET A 1 -14.50 9.08 18.44
N ALA A 2 -14.57 7.84 18.94
CA ALA A 2 -13.49 6.88 18.73
C ALA A 2 -13.44 6.56 17.23
N ARG A 3 -12.34 6.89 16.55
CA ARG A 3 -12.08 6.45 15.18
C ARG A 3 -12.21 4.92 15.19
N SER A 4 -13.10 4.36 14.37
CA SER A 4 -13.07 2.92 14.08
C SER A 4 -11.62 2.56 13.78
N PRO A 5 -11.04 1.54 14.43
CA PRO A 5 -9.69 1.13 14.11
C PRO A 5 -9.73 0.69 12.64
N GLU A 6 -9.18 1.52 11.76
CA GLU A 6 -8.92 1.13 10.39
C GLU A 6 -8.26 -0.24 10.47
N ARG A 7 -8.80 -1.22 9.74
CA ARG A 7 -8.29 -2.59 9.76
C ARG A 7 -6.79 -2.52 9.51
N ARG A 8 -5.98 -2.67 10.57
CA ARG A 8 -4.53 -2.70 10.43
C ARG A 8 -4.18 -3.98 9.68
N TYR A 9 -3.44 -3.82 8.59
CA TYR A 9 -2.95 -4.92 7.79
C TYR A 9 -1.54 -5.25 8.26
N CYS A 10 -1.18 -6.52 8.20
CA CYS A 10 0.17 -6.98 8.47
C CYS A 10 0.41 -8.22 7.62
N THR A 11 1.64 -8.45 7.21
CA THR A 11 2.03 -9.62 6.40
C THR A 11 2.70 -10.70 7.22
N LYS A 12 3.04 -10.40 8.47
CA LYS A 12 3.74 -11.30 9.38
C LYS A 12 3.05 -11.27 10.74
N TRP A 13 2.85 -12.47 11.30
CA TRP A 13 2.48 -12.64 12.69
C TRP A 13 3.63 -12.21 13.59
N ASP A 14 3.34 -11.33 14.54
CA ASP A 14 4.29 -10.81 15.52
C ASP A 14 3.58 -10.59 16.86
N PRO A 15 3.70 -11.52 17.82
CA PRO A 15 2.96 -11.46 19.08
C PRO A 15 3.49 -10.34 19.98
N ASP A 16 2.58 -9.53 20.52
CA ASP A 16 2.92 -8.45 21.46
C ASP A 16 3.23 -9.02 22.85
N PRO A 17 4.46 -8.86 23.38
CA PRO A 17 4.81 -9.35 24.72
C PRO A 17 4.18 -8.52 25.86
N GLY A 18 3.71 -7.31 25.57
CA GLY A 18 3.07 -6.42 26.54
C GLY A 18 1.55 -6.66 26.67
N ILE A 19 0.93 -7.33 25.70
CA ILE A 19 -0.49 -7.72 25.75
C ILE A 19 -0.54 -9.19 26.14
N GLY A 20 -1.02 -9.48 27.35
CA GLY A 20 -1.25 -10.85 27.81
C GLY A 20 -2.22 -11.63 26.91
N PRO A 21 -2.22 -12.97 26.99
CA PRO A 21 -3.11 -13.79 26.21
C PRO A 21 -4.60 -13.51 26.53
N ASP A 22 -5.47 -13.78 25.57
CA ASP A 22 -6.92 -13.72 25.79
C ASP A 22 -7.42 -14.89 26.65
N HIS A 23 -8.73 -14.92 26.94
CA HIS A 23 -9.38 -15.99 27.72
C HIS A 23 -9.30 -17.40 27.09
N ARG A 24 -8.70 -17.55 25.91
CA ARG A 24 -8.47 -18.81 25.21
C ARG A 24 -6.98 -19.04 24.94
N ASP A 25 -6.11 -18.40 25.70
CA ASP A 25 -4.65 -18.49 25.58
C ASP A 25 -4.09 -18.04 24.22
N ARG A 26 -4.82 -17.20 23.49
CA ARG A 26 -4.36 -16.68 22.20
C ARG A 26 -3.65 -15.34 22.37
N LEU A 27 -2.56 -15.17 21.64
CA LEU A 27 -1.75 -13.96 21.67
C LEU A 27 -2.35 -12.89 20.74
N THR A 28 -2.02 -11.62 21.01
CA THR A 28 -2.41 -10.48 20.17
C THR A 28 -1.22 -10.04 19.34
N CYS A 29 -1.41 -9.83 18.03
CA CYS A 29 -0.34 -9.31 17.19
C CYS A 29 -0.08 -7.83 17.49
N GLN A 30 1.18 -7.47 17.73
CA GLN A 30 1.59 -6.07 17.99
C GLN A 30 1.35 -5.16 16.78
N THR A 31 1.46 -5.70 15.57
CA THR A 31 1.34 -4.93 14.32
C THR A 31 -0.12 -4.62 13.98
N CYS A 32 -0.97 -5.65 13.88
CA CYS A 32 -2.36 -5.49 13.45
C CYS A 32 -3.40 -5.50 14.57
N LEU A 33 -2.98 -5.75 15.82
CA LEU A 33 -3.84 -5.85 17.00
C LEU A 33 -4.93 -6.92 16.90
N ARG A 34 -4.74 -7.92 16.03
CA ARG A 34 -5.63 -9.09 15.93
C ARG A 34 -5.07 -10.23 16.75
N VAL A 35 -5.99 -10.97 17.37
CA VAL A 35 -5.70 -12.23 18.06
C VAL A 35 -5.54 -13.33 17.01
N GLY A 36 -4.52 -14.18 17.15
CA GLY A 36 -4.23 -15.23 16.16
C GLY A 36 -2.90 -15.93 16.41
N GLU A 37 -2.38 -16.54 15.35
CA GLU A 37 -1.11 -17.26 15.34
C GLU A 37 -0.39 -17.12 14.00
N ALA A 38 0.83 -17.66 13.91
CA ALA A 38 1.62 -17.63 12.69
C ALA A 38 0.94 -18.41 11.56
N GLY A 39 0.62 -17.72 10.46
CA GLY A 39 -0.04 -18.31 9.29
C GLY A 39 -1.55 -18.08 9.22
N ASP A 40 -2.14 -17.40 10.20
CA ASP A 40 -3.56 -17.06 10.18
C ASP A 40 -3.89 -16.09 9.02
N ALA A 41 -4.99 -16.35 8.30
CA ALA A 41 -5.44 -15.55 7.15
C ALA A 41 -5.72 -14.08 7.50
N ASN A 42 -5.91 -13.79 8.78
CA ASN A 42 -6.04 -12.46 9.31
C ASN A 42 -4.77 -11.59 9.14
N HIS A 43 -3.61 -12.17 8.81
CA HIS A 43 -2.34 -11.45 8.55
C HIS A 43 -2.11 -11.29 7.04
N SER A 44 -3.01 -10.54 6.41
CA SER A 44 -2.94 -10.23 4.98
C SER A 44 -2.47 -8.79 4.71
N PRO A 45 -1.73 -8.56 3.61
CA PRO A 45 -1.42 -7.21 3.15
C PRO A 45 -2.70 -6.41 2.84
N PRO A 46 -2.64 -5.07 2.80
CA PRO A 46 -3.76 -4.29 2.30
C PRO A 46 -4.11 -4.73 0.87
N PRO A 47 -5.41 -4.71 0.50
CA PRO A 47 -5.77 -4.97 -0.88
C PRO A 47 -5.04 -3.96 -1.80
N PRO A 48 -4.62 -4.39 -3.00
CA PRO A 48 -3.98 -3.48 -3.95
C PRO A 48 -4.92 -2.30 -4.19
N ARG A 49 -4.40 -1.08 -3.98
CA ARG A 49 -5.17 0.13 -4.26
C ARG A 49 -5.42 0.18 -5.76
N ALA A 50 -6.69 0.25 -6.16
CA ALA A 50 -7.04 0.50 -7.55
C ALA A 50 -6.37 1.80 -7.98
N ARG A 51 -5.51 1.73 -9.00
CA ARG A 51 -4.95 2.93 -9.60
C ARG A 51 -6.08 3.61 -10.37
N PRO A 52 -6.33 4.91 -10.15
CA PRO A 52 -7.26 5.63 -11.00
C PRO A 52 -6.78 5.53 -12.45
N ALA A 53 -7.71 5.38 -13.39
CA ALA A 53 -7.39 5.40 -14.80
C ALA A 53 -6.67 6.71 -15.14
N SER A 54 -5.50 6.60 -15.78
CA SER A 54 -4.77 7.77 -16.24
C SER A 54 -5.61 8.52 -17.27
N LYS A 55 -5.86 9.81 -17.04
CA LYS A 55 -6.51 10.66 -18.04
C LYS A 55 -5.53 10.88 -19.20
N PRO A 56 -6.01 10.92 -20.47
CA PRO A 56 -5.15 11.25 -21.60
C PRO A 56 -4.54 12.65 -21.40
N LEU A 57 -3.26 12.78 -21.76
CA LEU A 57 -2.55 14.05 -21.73
C LEU A 57 -3.17 15.01 -22.77
N PRO A 58 -3.36 16.30 -22.43
CA PRO A 58 -3.74 17.30 -23.43
C PRO A 58 -2.74 17.31 -24.59
N ALA A 59 -3.23 17.44 -25.83
CA ALA A 59 -2.40 17.35 -27.04
C ALA A 59 -1.22 18.36 -27.03
N ALA A 60 -1.46 19.58 -26.54
CA ALA A 60 -0.42 20.59 -26.39
C ALA A 60 0.69 20.16 -25.43
N LEU A 61 0.33 19.51 -24.32
CA LEU A 61 1.29 19.01 -23.33
C LEU A 61 2.10 17.83 -23.87
N ALA A 62 1.44 16.93 -24.62
CA ALA A 62 2.12 15.82 -25.27
C ALA A 62 3.09 16.29 -26.37
N ALA A 63 2.72 17.31 -27.15
CA ALA A 63 3.61 17.91 -28.14
C ALA A 63 4.83 18.59 -27.50
N ALA A 64 4.62 19.36 -26.42
CA ALA A 64 5.71 20.00 -25.68
C ALA A 64 6.66 18.97 -25.03
N ALA A 65 6.13 17.86 -24.52
CA ALA A 65 6.94 16.76 -23.99
C ALA A 65 7.83 16.16 -25.08
N ARG A 66 7.27 15.82 -26.25
CA ARG A 66 8.05 15.29 -27.38
C ARG A 66 9.12 16.25 -27.87
N ALA A 67 8.81 17.55 -27.97
CA ALA A 67 9.78 18.56 -28.37
C ALA A 67 10.94 18.66 -27.36
N ARG A 68 10.65 18.53 -26.06
CA ARG A 68 11.68 18.47 -25.02
C ARG A 68 12.52 17.21 -25.10
N ASP A 69 11.89 16.06 -25.29
CA ASP A 69 12.58 14.78 -25.42
C ASP A 69 13.51 14.80 -26.64
N ALA A 70 13.06 15.31 -27.79
CA ALA A 70 13.89 15.50 -28.99
C ALA A 70 15.07 16.44 -28.74
N ALA A 71 14.85 17.55 -28.03
CA ALA A 71 15.92 18.49 -27.66
C ALA A 71 16.95 17.86 -26.71
N ILE A 72 16.53 16.97 -25.82
CA ILE A 72 17.41 16.22 -24.90
C ILE A 72 18.21 15.15 -25.66
N LEU A 73 17.57 14.47 -26.60
CA LEU A 73 18.17 13.39 -27.38
C LEU A 73 19.02 13.90 -28.56
N GLY A 74 19.04 15.21 -28.80
CA GLY A 74 19.85 15.83 -29.86
C GLY A 74 19.31 15.58 -31.26
N GLU A 75 18.07 15.11 -31.40
CA GLU A 75 17.42 14.84 -32.69
C GLU A 75 16.93 16.18 -33.26
N ARG A 76 17.85 16.90 -33.90
CA ARG A 76 17.50 17.94 -34.88
C ARG A 76 17.44 17.24 -36.22
N GLU A 77 16.24 17.04 -36.74
CA GLU A 77 16.03 16.72 -38.15
C GLU A 77 16.76 17.81 -38.97
N ASP A 78 17.68 17.37 -39.84
CA ASP A 78 18.36 18.21 -40.84
C ASP A 78 17.35 18.80 -41.83
#